data_AF-A0A953QPP6-F1
#
_entry.id   AF-A0A953QPP6-F1
#
_cell.length_a   1.000
_cell.length_b   1.000
_cell.length_c   1.000
_cell.angle_alpha   90.00
_cell.angle_beta   90.00
_cell.angle_gamma   90.00
#
_symmetry.space_group_name_H-M   'P 1'
#
loop_
_entity.id
_entity.type
_entity.pdbx_description
1 polymer ?
#
loop_
_entity_poly.entity_id
_entity_poly.type
_entity_poly.pdbx_seq_one_letter_code
_entity_poly.pdbx_strand_id
1 'polypeptide(L)' 'MGRALVEALEHEAQVVGVTTIVLETRTRLASAIKLYEAMGYARIPLLAEYLSSPKTSLCFGKSLA' A
#
# COMPACT_ATOMS: atom_id res chain seq x y z
N MET A 1 -0.63 -11.63 -11.45
CA MET A 1 -0.07 -12.23 -10.21
C MET A 1 -0.06 -11.24 -9.06
N GLY A 2 0.58 -10.07 -9.14
CA GLY A 2 0.66 -9.11 -8.02
C GLY A 2 -0.70 -8.70 -7.41
N ARG A 3 -1.71 -8.44 -8.24
CA ARG A 3 -3.09 -8.15 -7.79
C ARG A 3 -3.66 -9.24 -6.87
N ALA A 4 -3.63 -10.49 -7.32
CA ALA A 4 -4.19 -11.62 -6.56
C ALA A 4 -3.50 -11.82 -5.21
N LEU A 5 -2.18 -11.54 -5.12
CA LEU A 5 -1.47 -11.58 -3.86
C LEU A 5 -1.94 -10.49 -2.89
N VAL A 6 -2.12 -9.26 -3.38
CA VAL A 6 -2.60 -8.14 -2.53
C VAL A 6 -4.05 -8.37 -2.11
N GLU A 7 -4.91 -8.90 -2.99
CA GLU A 7 -6.30 -9.27 -2.67
C GLU A 7 -6.36 -10.38 -1.61
N ALA A 8 -5.48 -11.39 -1.69
CA ALA A 8 -5.39 -12.41 -0.66
C ALA A 8 -4.96 -11.84 0.71
N LEU A 9 -4.00 -10.91 0.73
CA LEU A 9 -3.60 -10.22 1.96
C LEU A 9 -4.71 -9.33 2.53
N GLU A 10 -5.46 -8.62 1.67
CA GLU A 10 -6.63 -7.84 2.06
C GLU A 10 -7.70 -8.71 2.74
N HIS A 11 -7.99 -9.87 2.16
CA HIS A 11 -8.93 -10.83 2.71
C HIS A 11 -8.49 -11.33 4.10
N GLU A 12 -7.25 -11.78 4.25
CA GLU A 12 -6.73 -12.23 5.55
C GLU A 12 -6.75 -11.10 6.59
N ALA A 13 -6.42 -9.87 6.18
CA ALA A 13 -6.50 -8.70 7.06
C ALA A 13 -7.92 -8.44 7.55
N GLN A 14 -8.92 -8.54 6.67
CA GLN A 14 -10.34 -8.42 7.07
C GLN A 14 -10.76 -9.52 8.06
N VAL A 15 -10.33 -10.78 7.84
CA VAL A 15 -10.64 -11.91 8.74
C VAL A 15 -10.15 -11.66 10.16
N VAL A 16 -9.00 -11.00 10.33
CA VAL A 16 -8.45 -10.66 11.66
C VAL A 16 -8.90 -9.29 12.19
N GLY A 17 -9.85 -8.64 11.51
CA GLY A 17 -10.45 -7.37 11.95
C GLY A 17 -9.62 -6.11 11.65
N VAL A 18 -8.65 -6.19 10.73
CA VAL A 18 -7.95 -4.99 10.24
C VAL A 18 -8.90 -4.14 9.41
N THR A 19 -8.91 -2.84 9.68
CA THR A 19 -9.77 -1.88 8.97
C THR A 19 -9.02 -1.04 7.94
N THR A 20 -7.69 -1.05 7.98
CA THR A 20 -6.85 -0.25 7.08
C THR A 20 -5.53 -0.97 6.80
N ILE A 21 -5.14 -1.05 5.54
CA ILE A 21 -3.80 -1.49 5.12
C ILE A 21 -3.00 -0.28 4.69
N VAL A 22 -1.76 -0.23 5.16
CA VAL A 22 -0.75 0.72 4.71
C VAL A 22 0.45 -0.02 4.14
N LEU A 23 1.09 0.57 3.13
CA LEU A 23 2.30 0.02 2.52
C LEU A 23 3.25 1.14 2.08
N GLU A 24 4.51 0.78 1.89
CA GLU A 24 5.51 1.63 1.23
C GLU A 24 5.97 1.00 -0.07
N THR A 25 6.32 1.84 -1.03
CA THR A 25 7.02 1.43 -2.25
C THR A 25 7.99 2.51 -2.73
N ARG A 26 9.05 2.10 -3.43
CA ARG A 26 10.01 3.03 -4.01
C ARG A 26 9.42 3.78 -5.20
N THR A 27 9.74 5.07 -5.32
CA THR A 27 9.28 5.95 -6.42
C THR A 27 9.61 5.42 -7.82
N ARG A 28 10.71 4.65 -7.95
CA ARG A 28 11.13 4.03 -9.23
C ARG A 28 10.30 2.81 -9.66
N LEU A 29 9.49 2.23 -8.78
CA LEU A 29 8.72 1.01 -9.05
C LEU A 29 7.34 1.35 -9.67
N ALA A 30 7.36 1.91 -10.87
CA ALA A 30 6.16 2.42 -11.54
C ALA A 30 5.03 1.39 -11.70
N SER A 31 5.35 0.11 -11.92
CA SER A 31 4.36 -0.96 -12.03
C SER A 31 3.64 -1.25 -10.71
N ALA A 32 4.36 -1.21 -9.59
CA ALA A 32 3.78 -1.39 -8.25
C ALA A 32 2.88 -0.20 -7.88
N ILE A 33 3.35 1.02 -8.14
CA ILE A 33 2.57 2.25 -7.91
C ILE A 33 1.23 2.18 -8.66
N LYS A 34 1.25 1.89 -9.96
CA LYS A 34 0.03 1.75 -10.77
C LYS A 34 -0.87 0.62 -10.29
N LEU A 35 -0.31 -0.49 -9.82
CA LEU A 35 -1.07 -1.59 -9.24
C LEU A 35 -1.85 -1.12 -8.01
N TYR A 36 -1.20 -0.47 -7.05
CA TYR A 36 -1.85 -0.02 -5.82
C TYR A 36 -2.92 1.04 -6.09
N GLU A 37 -2.63 2.02 -6.96
CA GLU A 37 -3.61 3.03 -7.39
C GLU A 37 -4.84 2.36 -8.04
N ALA A 38 -4.63 1.39 -8.95
CA ALA A 38 -5.71 0.63 -9.58
C ALA A 38 -6.43 -0.37 -8.65
N MET A 39 -5.94 -0.55 -7.42
CA MET A 39 -6.57 -1.36 -6.37
C MET A 39 -7.28 -0.50 -5.32
N GLY A 40 -7.32 0.81 -5.50
CA GLY A 40 -8.01 1.76 -4.60
C GLY A 40 -7.16 2.26 -3.44
N TYR A 41 -5.85 2.00 -3.46
CA TYR A 41 -4.95 2.62 -2.48
C TYR A 41 -4.72 4.08 -2.83
N ALA A 42 -4.86 4.95 -1.82
CA ALA A 42 -4.59 6.36 -1.93
C ALA A 42 -3.21 6.69 -1.35
N ARG A 43 -2.56 7.74 -1.87
CA ARG A 43 -1.33 8.27 -1.25
C ARG A 43 -1.63 8.80 0.14
N ILE A 44 -0.76 8.47 1.08
CA ILE A 44 -0.77 8.97 2.46
C ILE A 44 0.59 9.60 2.79
N PRO A 45 0.69 10.40 3.88
CA PRO A 45 1.97 10.83 4.38
C PRO A 45 2.93 9.65 4.60
N LEU A 46 4.23 9.91 4.51
CA LEU A 46 5.24 8.87 4.78
C LEU A 46 5.08 8.34 6.20
N LEU A 47 5.13 7.02 6.34
CA LEU A 47 5.27 6.39 7.64
C LEU A 47 6.62 6.82 8.25
N ALA A 48 6.66 6.93 9.58
CA ALA A 48 7.80 7.50 10.30
C ALA A 48 9.15 6.88 9.90
N GLU A 49 9.16 5.57 9.65
CA GLU A 49 10.34 4.80 9.24
C GLU A 49 10.93 5.24 7.88
N TYR A 50 10.14 5.87 7.01
CA TYR A 50 10.56 6.34 5.68
C TYR A 50 10.83 7.85 5.61
N LEU A 51 10.69 8.59 6.71
CA LEU A 51 10.98 10.04 6.75
C LEU A 51 12.45 10.36 6.47
N SER A 52 13.36 9.40 6.66
CA SER A 52 14.78 9.52 6.32
C SER A 52 15.06 9.43 4.82
N SER A 53 14.12 8.92 4.02
CA SER A 53 14.26 8.68 2.58
C SER A 53 13.11 9.25 1.74
N PRO A 54 12.67 10.51 1.95
CA PRO A 54 11.40 11.01 1.45
C PRO A 54 11.36 11.20 -0.07
N LYS A 55 12.53 11.30 -0.72
CA LYS A 55 12.63 11.45 -2.18
C LYS A 55 12.47 10.14 -2.94
N THR A 56 12.63 9.01 -2.25
CA THR A 56 12.67 7.68 -2.88
C THR A 56 11.53 6.78 -2.45
N SER A 57 10.71 7.21 -1.50
CA SER A 57 9.65 6.41 -0.88
C SER A 57 8.29 7.05 -1.10
N LEU A 58 7.27 6.20 -1.27
CA LEU A 58 5.86 6.57 -1.34
C LEU A 58 5.07 5.64 -0.42
N CYS A 59 4.23 6.22 0.44
CA CYS A 59 3.32 5.45 1.27
C CYS A 59 1.90 5.53 0.72
N PHE A 60 1.19 4.42 0.86
CA PHE A 60 -0.18 4.25 0.40
C PHE A 60 -1.04 3.66 1.52
N GLY A 61 -2.32 4.01 1.53
CA GLY A 61 -3.31 3.51 2.47
C GLY A 61 -4.63 3.16 1.79
N LYS A 62 -5.30 2.12 2.28
CA LYS A 62 -6.64 1.70 1.83
C LYS A 62 -7.46 1.25 3.03
N SER A 63 -8.70 1.76 3.12
CA SER A 63 -9.71 1.26 4.04
C SER A 63 -10.25 -0.09 3.54
N LEU A 64 -10.39 -1.06 4.44
CA LEU A 64 -11.00 -2.37 4.15
C LEU A 64 -12.50 -2.44 4.52
N ALA A 65 -13.06 -1.34 5.02
CA ALA A 65 -14.48 -1.18 5.32
C ALA A 65 -15.33 -0.98 4.07
#